data_AF-A0A841QKF6-F1
#
_entry.id   AF-A0A841QKF6-F1
#
_cell.length_a   1.000
_cell.length_b   1.000
_cell.length_c   1.000
_cell.angle_alpha   90.00
_cell.angle_beta   90.00
_cell.angle_gamma   90.00
#
_symmetry.space_group_name_H-M   'P 1'
#
loop_
_entity.id
_entity.type
_entity.pdbx_description
1 polymer ?
#
loop_
_entity_poly.entity_id
_entity_poly.type
_entity_poly.pdbx_seq_one_letter_code
_entity_poly.pdbx_strand_id
1 'polypeptide(L)'
;MSMNSDVMAAYPARYYATLSKPCAWYDMWIFSSTDGLPAASTLFAMTADQWAAKGGNTGTKSMAVENGQLVDYTPPVVPISLATQASTALASARTYIYNNYGILNEVTPDAWVTYIKALMAISDGTDTTSTVLPTQPTD
;
A
#
# COMPACT_ATOMS: atom_id res chain seq x y z
N MET A 1 -18.35 42.86 5.67
CA MET A 1 -18.98 41.53 5.47
C MET A 1 -18.16 40.54 6.27
N SER A 2 -18.81 39.66 7.04
CA SER A 2 -18.10 38.70 7.89
C SER A 2 -17.39 37.71 6.97
N MET A 3 -16.05 37.62 7.05
CA MET A 3 -15.21 36.78 6.18
C MET A 3 -15.67 35.32 5.99
N ASN A 4 -16.51 34.80 6.89
CA ASN A 4 -17.06 33.45 6.80
C ASN A 4 -18.25 33.32 5.80
N SER A 5 -18.96 34.40 5.47
CA SER A 5 -20.12 34.33 4.56
C SER A 5 -19.75 33.87 3.15
N ASP A 6 -18.58 34.29 2.68
CA ASP A 6 -18.14 33.99 1.32
C ASP A 6 -17.70 32.52 1.20
N VAL A 7 -17.07 31.99 2.26
CA VAL A 7 -16.73 30.57 2.39
C VAL A 7 -18.00 29.73 2.43
N MET A 8 -18.99 30.09 3.25
CA MET A 8 -20.28 29.37 3.32
C MET A 8 -21.05 29.41 1.99
N ALA A 9 -20.92 30.48 1.21
CA ALA A 9 -21.53 30.58 -0.12
C ALA A 9 -20.81 29.68 -1.14
N ALA A 10 -19.47 29.62 -1.11
CA ALA A 10 -18.67 28.77 -1.99
C ALA A 10 -18.73 27.27 -1.62
N TYR A 11 -18.92 26.99 -0.33
CA TYR A 11 -18.97 25.65 0.26
C TYR A 11 -20.28 25.46 1.06
N PRO A 12 -21.39 25.10 0.39
CA PRO A 12 -22.69 24.96 1.04
C PRO A 12 -22.73 23.84 2.10
N ALA A 13 -21.93 22.78 1.93
CA ALA A 13 -21.72 21.80 2.99
C ALA A 13 -20.61 22.29 3.92
N ARG A 14 -20.63 21.86 5.18
CA ARG A 14 -19.52 22.18 6.10
C ARG A 14 -18.31 21.28 5.86
N TYR A 15 -18.55 20.01 5.56
CA TYR A 15 -17.54 18.97 5.52
C TYR A 15 -17.33 18.46 4.11
N TYR A 16 -16.07 18.27 3.73
CA TYR A 16 -15.70 17.74 2.43
C TYR A 16 -14.56 16.73 2.54
N ALA A 17 -14.56 15.77 1.61
CA ALA A 17 -13.46 14.86 1.37
C ALA A 17 -12.85 15.13 -0.01
N THR A 18 -11.54 15.02 -0.15
CA THR A 18 -10.91 14.97 -1.48
C THR A 18 -11.23 13.64 -2.17
N LEU A 19 -11.07 13.60 -3.49
CA LEU A 19 -11.20 12.38 -4.28
C LEU A 19 -9.87 11.59 -4.37
N SER A 20 -8.87 11.95 -3.58
CA SER A 20 -7.62 11.19 -3.47
C SER A 20 -7.83 9.89 -2.69
N LYS A 21 -6.89 8.95 -2.79
CA LYS A 21 -6.89 7.69 -2.06
C LYS A 21 -5.59 7.57 -1.23
N PRO A 22 -5.66 7.64 0.11
CA PRO A 22 -6.83 7.98 0.92
C PRO A 22 -7.29 9.44 0.71
N CYS A 23 -8.54 9.73 1.07
CA CYS A 23 -9.07 11.09 1.00
C CYS A 23 -8.55 11.94 2.17
N ALA A 24 -8.29 13.21 1.89
CA ALA A 24 -8.07 14.25 2.88
C ALA A 24 -9.40 14.90 3.25
N TRP A 25 -9.44 15.51 4.44
CA TRP A 25 -10.65 16.01 5.06
C TRP A 25 -10.60 17.53 5.23
N TYR A 26 -11.71 18.20 4.95
CA TYR A 26 -11.86 19.63 5.16
C TYR A 26 -13.13 19.92 5.96
N ASP A 27 -12.99 20.69 7.05
CA ASP A 27 -14.09 21.45 7.64
C ASP A 27 -14.00 22.86 7.04
N MET A 28 -14.74 23.11 5.95
CA MET A 28 -14.56 24.33 5.15
C MET A 28 -14.95 25.59 5.93
N TRP A 29 -15.87 25.49 6.88
CA TRP A 29 -16.39 26.65 7.61
C TRP A 29 -15.46 27.15 8.73
N ILE A 30 -14.30 26.49 8.95
CA ILE A 30 -13.25 27.00 9.85
C ILE A 30 -12.35 28.01 9.14
N PHE A 31 -12.34 28.02 7.80
CA PHE A 31 -11.50 28.93 7.04
C PHE A 31 -12.11 30.33 6.98
N SER A 32 -11.24 31.33 6.98
CA SER A 32 -11.62 32.74 6.85
C SER A 32 -11.61 33.25 5.41
N SER A 33 -11.15 32.45 4.44
CA SER A 33 -11.22 32.77 3.01
C SER A 33 -11.17 31.50 2.16
N THR A 34 -11.48 31.64 0.88
CA THR A 34 -11.39 30.54 -0.11
C THR A 34 -10.03 30.46 -0.79
N ASP A 35 -9.08 31.33 -0.42
CA ASP A 35 -7.79 31.41 -1.09
C ASP A 35 -6.98 30.14 -0.86
N GLY A 36 -6.57 29.50 -1.96
CA GLY A 36 -5.83 28.23 -1.92
C GLY A 36 -6.67 27.00 -1.58
N LEU A 37 -7.99 27.14 -1.41
CA LEU A 37 -8.89 26.00 -1.19
C LEU A 37 -9.32 25.38 -2.53
N PRO A 38 -9.43 24.04 -2.62
CA PRO A 38 -9.94 23.37 -3.81
C PRO A 38 -11.42 23.67 -4.02
N ALA A 39 -11.85 23.88 -5.28
CA ALA A 39 -13.24 24.16 -5.59
C ALA A 39 -14.20 23.08 -5.05
N ALA A 40 -15.35 23.48 -4.51
CA ALA A 40 -16.31 22.53 -3.92
C ALA A 40 -16.76 21.42 -4.89
N SER A 41 -16.82 21.72 -6.19
CA SER A 41 -17.18 20.76 -7.24
C SER A 41 -16.16 19.65 -7.48
N THR A 42 -14.92 19.80 -7.02
CA THR A 42 -13.87 18.76 -7.11
C THR A 42 -13.77 17.92 -5.84
N LEU A 43 -14.64 18.18 -4.87
CA LEU A 43 -14.68 17.51 -3.57
C LEU A 43 -15.99 16.73 -3.41
N PHE A 44 -15.95 15.76 -2.51
CA PHE A 44 -17.14 15.06 -2.06
C PHE A 44 -17.73 15.76 -0.84
N ALA A 45 -18.95 16.28 -0.96
CA ALA A 45 -19.67 16.86 0.18
C ALA A 45 -20.08 15.77 1.17
N MET A 46 -19.68 15.93 2.43
CA MET A 46 -20.01 15.01 3.51
C MET A 46 -21.14 15.56 4.37
N THR A 47 -21.98 14.65 4.86
CA THR A 47 -22.93 14.92 5.93
C THR A 47 -22.22 15.03 7.28
N ALA A 48 -22.87 15.67 8.26
CA ALA A 48 -22.36 15.72 9.64
C ALA A 48 -22.21 14.31 10.25
N ASP A 49 -23.11 13.38 9.91
CA ASP A 49 -23.05 12.00 10.38
C ASP A 49 -21.84 11.26 9.79
N GLN A 50 -21.54 11.44 8.50
CA GLN A 50 -20.31 10.90 7.89
C GLN A 50 -19.05 11.48 8.53
N TRP A 51 -19.05 12.78 8.85
CA TRP A 51 -17.94 13.43 9.55
C TRP A 51 -17.75 12.88 10.97
N ALA A 52 -18.84 12.67 11.71
CA ALA A 52 -18.80 12.06 13.04
C ALA A 52 -18.35 10.60 12.97
N ALA A 53 -18.86 9.82 12.02
CA ALA A 53 -18.54 8.41 11.83
C ALA A 53 -17.06 8.16 11.51
N LYS A 54 -16.38 9.07 10.80
CA LYS A 54 -14.92 8.97 10.59
C LYS A 54 -14.09 9.40 11.81
N GLY A 55 -14.73 9.89 12.88
CA GLY A 55 -14.10 10.32 14.13
C GLY A 55 -14.01 11.84 14.34
N GLY A 56 -14.76 12.63 13.58
CA GLY A 56 -14.78 14.09 13.71
C GLY A 56 -13.43 14.74 13.38
N ASN A 57 -13.10 15.86 14.03
CA ASN A 57 -11.90 16.64 13.75
C ASN A 57 -10.59 15.91 14.12
N THR A 58 -10.66 14.88 14.97
CA THR A 58 -9.52 14.08 15.42
C THR A 58 -9.51 12.67 14.85
N GLY A 59 -10.44 12.36 13.95
CA GLY A 59 -10.56 11.04 13.33
C GLY A 59 -9.35 10.71 12.47
N THR A 60 -8.78 9.52 12.66
CA THR A 60 -7.65 8.98 11.89
C THR A 60 -8.07 7.97 10.82
N LYS A 61 -9.39 7.79 10.61
CA LYS A 61 -9.90 6.80 9.68
C LYS A 61 -9.49 7.16 8.26
N SER A 62 -8.77 6.25 7.61
CA SER A 62 -8.45 6.36 6.18
C SER A 62 -9.64 5.87 5.38
N MET A 63 -10.19 6.72 4.53
CA MET A 63 -11.32 6.41 3.68
C MET A 63 -11.02 6.83 2.24
N ALA A 64 -11.87 6.42 1.32
CA ALA A 64 -11.85 6.86 -0.06
C ALA A 64 -13.29 7.12 -0.53
N VAL A 65 -13.42 8.01 -1.51
CA VAL A 65 -14.70 8.20 -2.20
C VAL A 65 -14.72 7.29 -3.42
N GLU A 66 -15.61 6.31 -3.41
CA GLU A 66 -15.80 5.35 -4.50
C GLU A 66 -17.26 5.33 -4.90
N ASN A 67 -17.53 5.48 -6.21
CA ASN A 67 -18.90 5.53 -6.75
C ASN A 67 -19.83 6.54 -6.02
N GLY A 68 -19.27 7.66 -5.56
CA GLY A 68 -20.03 8.68 -4.83
C GLY A 68 -20.37 8.30 -3.39
N GLN A 69 -19.68 7.31 -2.81
CA GLN A 69 -19.84 6.91 -1.41
C GLN A 69 -18.50 6.92 -0.69
N LEU A 70 -18.53 7.28 0.60
CA LEU A 70 -17.38 7.12 1.47
C LEU A 70 -17.26 5.67 1.91
N VAL A 71 -16.15 5.04 1.56
CA VAL A 71 -15.80 3.67 1.93
C VAL A 71 -14.47 3.64 2.66
N ASP A 72 -14.23 2.58 3.44
CA ASP A 72 -12.95 2.40 4.12
C ASP A 72 -11.85 2.17 3.08
N TYR A 73 -10.74 2.90 3.20
CA TYR A 73 -9.64 2.78 2.27
C TYR A 73 -8.86 1.50 2.55
N THR A 74 -8.83 0.61 1.57
CA THR A 74 -7.92 -0.54 1.54
C THR A 74 -6.70 -0.19 0.69
N PRO A 75 -5.48 -0.12 1.26
CA PRO A 75 -4.28 0.08 0.48
C PRO A 75 -4.12 -1.01 -0.60
N PRO A 76 -3.61 -0.67 -1.79
CA PRO A 76 -3.31 -1.68 -2.79
C PRO A 76 -2.25 -2.64 -2.24
N VAL A 77 -2.47 -3.94 -2.44
CA VAL A 77 -1.47 -4.96 -2.09
C VAL A 77 -0.27 -4.79 -3.03
N VAL A 78 0.88 -4.45 -2.47
CA VAL A 78 2.13 -4.42 -3.25
C VAL A 78 2.60 -5.87 -3.41
N PRO A 79 2.67 -6.41 -4.65
CA PRO A 79 3.15 -7.76 -4.86
C PRO A 79 4.63 -7.85 -4.46
N ILE A 80 4.99 -8.88 -3.69
CA ILE A 80 6.39 -9.15 -3.38
C ILE A 80 7.06 -9.59 -4.68
N SER A 81 8.11 -8.87 -5.08
CA SER A 81 8.84 -9.19 -6.32
C SER A 81 9.40 -10.61 -6.29
N LEU A 82 9.49 -11.25 -7.45
CA LEU A 82 10.07 -12.59 -7.57
C LEU A 82 11.52 -12.63 -7.04
N ALA A 83 12.27 -11.55 -7.25
CA ALA A 83 13.62 -11.37 -6.71
C ALA A 83 13.64 -11.37 -5.17
N THR A 84 12.71 -10.68 -4.51
CA THR A 84 12.59 -10.70 -3.05
C THR A 84 12.24 -12.10 -2.55
N GLN A 85 11.30 -12.78 -3.20
CA GLN A 85 10.94 -14.15 -2.84
C GLN A 85 12.13 -15.11 -3.00
N ALA A 86 12.90 -14.97 -4.09
CA ALA A 86 14.08 -15.77 -4.35
C ALA A 86 15.19 -15.52 -3.33
N SER A 87 15.39 -14.27 -2.90
CA SER A 87 16.35 -13.92 -1.84
C SER A 87 16.01 -14.61 -0.51
N THR A 88 14.74 -14.59 -0.10
CA THR A 88 14.27 -15.30 1.09
C THR A 88 14.46 -16.81 0.97
N ALA A 89 14.05 -17.41 -0.15
CA ALA A 89 14.22 -18.84 -0.41
C ALA A 89 15.70 -19.25 -0.44
N LEU A 90 16.58 -18.40 -0.99
CA LEU A 90 18.02 -18.63 -1.08
C LEU A 90 18.67 -18.67 0.30
N ALA A 91 18.26 -17.77 1.20
CA ALA A 91 18.72 -17.78 2.58
C ALA A 91 18.35 -19.10 3.27
N SER A 92 17.08 -19.52 3.18
CA SER A 92 16.61 -20.79 3.73
C SER A 92 17.34 -22.00 3.13
N ALA A 93 17.52 -22.02 1.80
CA ALA A 93 18.22 -23.10 1.09
C ALA A 93 19.69 -23.22 1.53
N ARG A 94 20.39 -22.09 1.69
CA ARG A 94 21.79 -22.08 2.17
C ARG A 94 21.90 -22.60 3.60
N THR A 95 20.98 -22.22 4.49
CA THR A 95 20.93 -22.75 5.85
C THR A 95 20.68 -24.26 5.86
N TYR A 96 19.71 -24.73 5.07
CA TYR A 96 19.42 -26.16 4.94
C TYR A 96 20.65 -26.94 4.46
N ILE A 97 21.30 -26.46 3.39
CA ILE A 97 22.47 -27.14 2.82
C ILE A 97 23.64 -27.15 3.78
N TYR A 98 23.89 -26.04 4.46
CA TYR A 98 24.96 -25.97 5.45
C TYR A 98 24.73 -26.97 6.59
N ASN A 99 23.51 -27.04 7.13
CA ASN A 99 23.20 -27.90 8.27
C ASN A 99 23.16 -29.40 7.93
N ASN A 100 22.70 -29.77 6.73
CA ASN A 100 22.52 -31.17 6.36
C ASN A 100 23.71 -31.76 5.59
N TYR A 101 24.55 -30.92 4.97
CA TYR A 101 25.71 -31.40 4.20
C TYR A 101 27.00 -30.72 4.59
N GLY A 102 27.00 -29.38 4.67
CA GLY A 102 28.20 -28.58 4.91
C GLY A 102 28.92 -28.92 6.21
N ILE A 103 28.21 -28.92 7.35
CA ILE A 103 28.80 -29.23 8.67
C ILE A 103 29.16 -30.71 8.82
N LEU A 104 28.56 -31.59 8.02
CA LEU A 104 28.84 -33.02 8.02
C LEU A 104 29.99 -33.41 7.09
N ASN A 105 30.54 -32.45 6.33
CA ASN A 105 31.46 -32.68 5.22
C ASN A 105 30.90 -33.63 4.15
N GLU A 106 29.58 -33.65 3.98
CA GLU A 106 28.92 -34.40 2.91
C GLU A 106 28.81 -33.55 1.64
N VAL A 107 28.76 -34.25 0.49
CA VAL A 107 28.60 -33.60 -0.81
C VAL A 107 27.17 -33.05 -0.92
N THR A 108 27.04 -31.78 -1.29
CA THR A 108 25.74 -31.19 -1.58
C THR A 108 25.14 -31.81 -2.85
N PRO A 109 23.89 -32.32 -2.83
CA PRO A 109 23.27 -32.92 -4.01
C PRO A 109 23.15 -31.93 -5.18
N ASP A 110 23.31 -32.42 -6.42
CA ASP A 110 23.28 -31.61 -7.64
C ASP A 110 21.95 -30.86 -7.83
N ALA A 111 20.84 -31.46 -7.40
CA ALA A 111 19.51 -30.83 -7.44
C ALA A 111 19.48 -29.55 -6.58
N TRP A 112 20.10 -29.58 -5.41
CA TRP A 112 20.21 -28.42 -4.53
C TRP A 112 21.17 -27.37 -5.08
N VAL A 113 22.29 -27.77 -5.67
CA VAL A 113 23.22 -26.84 -6.35
C VAL A 113 22.49 -26.10 -7.49
N THR A 114 21.72 -26.82 -8.29
CA THR A 114 20.92 -26.27 -9.40
C THR A 114 19.86 -25.30 -8.88
N TYR A 115 19.11 -25.70 -7.84
CA TYR A 115 18.11 -24.86 -7.19
C TYR A 115 18.70 -23.55 -6.64
N ILE A 116 19.82 -23.62 -5.91
CA ILE A 116 20.50 -22.45 -5.35
C ILE A 116 20.97 -21.49 -6.45
N LYS A 117 21.53 -22.01 -7.55
CA LYS A 117 21.94 -21.18 -8.70
C LYS A 117 20.76 -20.47 -9.37
N ALA A 118 19.64 -21.16 -9.54
CA ALA A 118 18.42 -20.56 -10.09
C ALA A 118 17.88 -19.44 -9.17
N LEU A 119 17.85 -19.67 -7.86
CA LEU A 119 17.45 -18.64 -6.90
C LEU A 119 18.40 -17.43 -6.91
N MET A 120 19.71 -17.64 -7.08
CA MET A 120 20.67 -16.55 -7.22
C MET A 120 20.37 -15.70 -8.46
N ALA A 121 20.19 -16.34 -9.62
CA ALA A 121 19.90 -15.65 -10.88
C ALA A 121 18.57 -14.86 -10.85
N ILE A 122 17.54 -15.39 -10.17
CA ILE A 122 16.27 -14.67 -9.99
C ILE A 122 16.44 -13.53 -8.98
N SER A 123 17.18 -13.76 -7.89
CA SER A 123 17.39 -12.76 -6.84
C SER A 123 18.23 -11.57 -7.29
N ASP A 124 19.19 -11.77 -8.19
CA ASP A 124 20.05 -10.70 -8.71
C ASP A 124 19.52 -10.05 -10.01
N GLY A 125 18.41 -10.57 -10.55
CA GLY A 125 17.76 -10.07 -11.75
C GLY A 125 18.43 -10.49 -13.06
N THR A 126 19.41 -11.41 -13.02
CA THR A 126 20.01 -11.99 -14.23
C THR A 126 19.00 -12.88 -14.98
N ASP A 127 18.13 -13.57 -14.24
CA ASP A 127 16.98 -14.27 -14.81
C ASP A 127 15.77 -13.33 -14.92
N THR A 128 15.50 -12.91 -16.15
CA THR A 128 14.36 -12.06 -16.52
C THR A 128 13.21 -12.85 -17.17
N THR A 129 13.37 -14.17 -17.28
CA THR A 129 12.43 -15.06 -17.98
C THR A 129 11.53 -15.83 -17.03
N SER A 130 12.02 -16.11 -15.81
CA SER A 130 11.25 -16.78 -14.77
C SER A 130 10.06 -15.95 -14.30
N THR A 131 8.90 -16.61 -14.21
CA THR A 131 7.65 -16.03 -13.70
C THR A 131 7.25 -16.58 -12.33
N VAL A 132 7.92 -17.65 -11.88
CA VAL A 132 7.70 -18.34 -10.60
C VAL A 132 9.04 -18.80 -10.03
N LEU A 133 9.08 -19.11 -8.74
CA LEU A 133 10.27 -19.70 -8.13
C LEU A 133 10.48 -21.14 -8.63
N PRO A 134 11.74 -21.59 -8.74
CA PRO A 134 12.03 -23.00 -8.98
C PRO A 134 11.46 -23.85 -7.83
N THR A 135 11.09 -25.09 -8.14
CA THR A 135 10.62 -26.02 -7.12
C THR A 135 11.79 -26.47 -6.24
N GLN A 136 11.60 -26.40 -4.93
CA GLN A 136 12.60 -26.90 -3.98
C GLN A 136 12.77 -28.42 -4.15
N PRO A 137 14.01 -28.94 -4.13
CA PRO A 137 14.26 -30.38 -4.14
C PRO A 137 13.64 -31.07 -2.91
N THR A 138 13.14 -32.29 -3.12
CA THR A 138 12.77 -33.23 -2.07
C THR A 138 13.86 -34.29 -1.97
N ASP A 139 14.49 -34.41 -0.81
CA ASP A 139 15.44 -35.50 -0.52
C ASP A 139 14.71 -36.81 -0.16
#